data_AF-A0A554J3I5-F1
#
_entry.id   AF-A0A554J3I5-F1
#
_cell.length_a   1.000
_cell.length_b   1.000
_cell.length_c   1.000
_cell.angle_alpha   90.00
_cell.angle_beta   90.00
_cell.angle_gamma   90.00
#
_symmetry.space_group_name_H-M   'P 1'
#
loop_
_entity.id
_entity.type
_entity.pdbx_description
1 polymer ?
#
loop_
_entity_poly.entity_id
_entity_poly.type
_entity_poly.pdbx_seq_one_letter_code
_entity_poly.pdbx_strand_id
1 'polypeptide(L)'
;MPKEPSTPHFTRAYEELEKIVASFEEGDIDLERDLPKFERGLKLASQCRERLKAIENHIRKIEKTFHVERTDGEDAPQLFQK
;
A
#
# COMPACT_ATOMS: atom_id res chain seq x y z
N MET A 1 17.33 5.78 17.82
CA MET A 1 16.93 4.41 17.42
C MET A 1 15.93 4.53 16.28
N PRO A 2 16.19 3.99 15.07
CA PRO A 2 15.19 3.98 14.02
C PRO A 2 14.13 2.94 14.40
N LYS A 3 12.90 3.40 14.69
CA LYS A 3 11.76 2.52 14.96
C LYS A 3 11.46 1.77 13.66
N GLU A 4 11.56 0.44 13.69
CA GLU A 4 11.14 -0.41 12.58
C GLU A 4 9.72 -0.04 12.15
N PRO A 5 9.44 -0.04 10.84
CA PRO A 5 8.14 0.36 10.34
C PRO A 5 7.15 -0.71 10.77
N SER A 6 6.35 -0.42 11.79
CA SER A 6 5.30 -1.28 12.34
C SER A 6 4.42 -1.86 11.21
N THR A 7 4.79 -3.05 10.71
CA THR A 7 4.00 -3.87 9.79
C THR A 7 2.55 -4.05 10.26
N PRO A 8 2.26 -4.24 11.57
CA PRO A 8 0.86 -4.36 12.00
C PRO A 8 0.03 -3.09 11.74
N HIS A 9 0.65 -1.92 11.56
CA HIS A 9 -0.10 -0.68 11.31
C HIS A 9 -0.68 -0.61 9.89
N PHE A 10 0.00 -1.17 8.89
CA PHE A 10 -0.52 -1.21 7.51
C PHE A 10 -1.61 -2.27 7.40
N THR A 11 -1.30 -3.51 7.80
CA THR A 11 -2.21 -4.64 7.68
C THR A 11 -3.54 -4.37 8.39
N ARG A 12 -3.50 -3.84 9.62
CA ARG A 12 -4.75 -3.49 10.34
C ARG A 12 -5.56 -2.40 9.64
N ALA A 13 -4.91 -1.37 9.11
CA ALA A 13 -5.59 -0.30 8.39
C ALA A 13 -6.22 -0.80 7.08
N TYR A 14 -5.53 -1.71 6.40
CA TYR A 14 -6.00 -2.35 5.18
C TYR A 14 -7.19 -3.28 5.44
N GLU A 15 -7.10 -4.17 6.43
CA GLU A 15 -8.19 -5.07 6.83
C GLU A 15 -9.45 -4.29 7.26
N GLU A 16 -9.28 -3.16 7.95
CA GLU A 16 -10.41 -2.31 8.33
C GLU A 16 -11.04 -1.64 7.10
N LEU A 17 -10.22 -1.19 6.15
CA LEU A 17 -10.71 -0.61 4.90
C LEU A 17 -11.50 -1.64 4.08
N GLU A 18 -11.02 -2.88 3.98
CA GLU A 18 -11.71 -3.97 3.29
C GLU A 18 -13.10 -4.24 3.90
N LYS A 19 -13.21 -4.23 5.24
CA LYS A 19 -14.49 -4.40 5.93
C LYS A 19 -15.47 -3.26 5.63
N ILE A 20 -14.96 -2.02 5.56
CA ILE A 20 -15.80 -0.87 5.20
C ILE A 20 -16.29 -1.00 3.77
N VAL A 21 -15.41 -1.36 2.83
CA VAL A 21 -15.78 -1.59 1.42
C VAL A 21 -16.83 -2.69 1.30
N ALA A 22 -16.62 -3.83 1.95
CA ALA A 22 -17.59 -4.92 1.96
C ALA A 22 -18.96 -4.46 2.47
N SER A 23 -19.00 -3.63 3.53
CA SER A 23 -20.27 -3.10 4.04
C SER A 23 -21.01 -2.17 3.06
N PHE A 24 -20.28 -1.52 2.15
CA PHE A 24 -20.89 -0.70 1.08
C PHE A 24 -21.37 -1.56 -0.10
N GLU A 25 -20.74 -2.71 -0.35
CA GLU A 25 -21.12 -3.65 -1.40
C GLU A 25 -22.40 -4.44 -1.07
N GLU A 26 -22.78 -4.52 0.21
CA GLU A 26 -24.03 -5.15 0.67
C GLU A 26 -25.31 -4.41 0.21
N GLY A 27 -25.21 -3.16 -0.25
CA GLY A 27 -26.24 -2.49 -1.04
C GLY A 27 -27.33 -1.72 -0.28
N ASP A 28 -27.37 -1.77 1.05
CA ASP A 28 -28.27 -0.95 1.88
C ASP A 28 -27.51 0.24 2.47
N ILE A 29 -27.32 1.30 1.67
CA ILE A 29 -26.61 2.51 2.07
C ILE A 29 -27.59 3.54 2.65
N ASP A 30 -27.38 3.88 3.91
CA ASP A 30 -28.03 4.99 4.60
C ASP A 30 -27.02 6.13 4.75
N LEU A 31 -27.33 7.30 4.18
CA LEU A 31 -26.40 8.43 4.14
C LEU A 31 -25.96 8.91 5.53
N GLU A 32 -26.84 8.95 6.52
CA GLU A 32 -26.50 9.45 7.86
C GLU A 32 -25.69 8.41 8.64
N ARG A 33 -26.05 7.14 8.50
CA ARG A 33 -25.37 6.02 9.16
C ARG A 33 -24.01 5.71 8.56
N ASP A 34 -23.87 5.85 7.24
CA ASP A 34 -22.70 5.36 6.50
C ASP A 34 -21.70 6.47 6.14
N LEU A 35 -22.06 7.76 6.27
CA LEU A 35 -21.12 8.89 6.13
C LEU A 35 -19.89 8.75 7.06
N PRO A 36 -20.01 8.40 8.36
CA PRO A 36 -18.85 8.16 9.20
C PRO A 36 -17.95 7.02 8.71
N LYS A 37 -18.53 5.96 8.13
CA LYS A 37 -17.75 4.85 7.54
C LYS A 37 -16.99 5.32 6.30
N PHE A 38 -17.61 6.17 5.48
CA PHE A 38 -16.98 6.76 4.31
C PHE A 38 -15.77 7.63 4.70
N GLU A 39 -15.93 8.53 5.66
CA GLU A 39 -14.83 9.36 6.19
C GLU A 39 -13.69 8.50 6.76
N ARG A 40 -14.04 7.45 7.50
CA ARG A 40 -13.07 6.49 8.03
C ARG A 40 -12.34 5.77 6.89
N GLY A 41 -13.05 5.32 5.87
CA GLY A 41 -12.48 4.68 4.68
C GLY A 41 -11.47 5.58 3.97
N LEU A 42 -11.80 6.87 3.77
CA LEU A 42 -10.87 7.84 3.18
C LEU A 42 -9.60 8.02 4.02
N LYS A 43 -9.74 8.07 5.35
CA LYS A 43 -8.60 8.18 6.26
C LYS A 43 -7.70 6.95 6.19
N LEU A 44 -8.28 5.74 6.22
CA LEU A 44 -7.54 4.49 6.11
C LEU A 44 -6.81 4.37 4.76
N ALA A 45 -7.49 4.72 3.66
CA ALA A 45 -6.89 4.73 2.33
C ALA A 45 -5.68 5.68 2.25
N SER A 46 -5.77 6.88 2.85
CA SER A 46 -4.62 7.79 2.91
C SER A 46 -3.45 7.21 3.71
N GLN A 47 -3.73 6.59 4.86
CA GLN A 47 -2.70 5.95 5.69
C GLN A 47 -1.99 4.83 4.95
N CYS A 48 -2.74 3.97 4.25
CA CYS A 48 -2.18 2.90 3.43
C CYS A 48 -1.26 3.47 2.34
N ARG A 49 -1.72 4.48 1.60
CA ARG A 49 -0.94 5.14 0.54
C ARG A 49 0.34 5.78 1.05
N GLU A 50 0.27 6.50 2.16
CA GLU A 50 1.44 7.14 2.78
C GLU A 50 2.49 6.09 3.20
N ARG A 51 2.04 4.97 3.76
CA ARG A 51 2.92 3.88 4.17
C ARG A 51 3.58 3.20 2.98
N LEU A 52 2.82 2.91 1.92
CA LEU A 52 3.36 2.34 0.69
C LEU A 52 4.41 3.28 0.06
N LYS A 53 4.11 4.58 -0.02
CA LYS A 53 5.06 5.59 -0.52
C LYS A 53 6.34 5.65 0.31
N ALA A 54 6.24 5.55 1.64
CA ALA A 54 7.40 5.52 2.51
C ALA A 54 8.28 4.29 2.28
N ILE A 55 7.67 3.11 2.08
CA ILE A 55 8.38 1.86 1.77
C ILE A 55 9.04 1.96 0.39
N GLU A 56 8.31 2.43 -0.62
CA GLU A 56 8.83 2.62 -1.99
C GLU A 56 10.03 3.58 -2.01
N ASN A 57 9.96 4.69 -1.27
CA ASN A 57 11.10 5.60 -1.09
C ASN A 57 12.30 4.93 -0.42
N HIS A 58 12.04 4.07 0.55
CA HIS A 58 13.10 3.32 1.24
C HIS A 58 13.78 2.34 0.29
N ILE A 59 13.00 1.60 -0.52
CA ILE A 59 13.51 0.69 -1.55
C ILE A 59 14.38 1.45 -2.56
N ARG A 60 13.88 2.57 -3.11
CA ARG A 60 14.66 3.43 -4.02
C ARG A 60 15.99 3.90 -3.42
N LYS A 61 16.03 4.16 -2.11
CA LYS A 61 17.27 4.55 -1.42
C LYS A 61 18.25 3.39 -1.33
N ILE A 62 17.75 2.19 -1.02
CA ILE A 62 18.56 0.96 -1.01
C ILE A 62 19.14 0.73 -2.40
N GLU A 63 18.32 0.70 -3.46
CA GLU A 63 18.77 0.48 -4.84
C GLU A 63 19.90 1.43 -5.26
N LYS A 64 19.74 2.74 -4.98
CA LYS A 64 20.77 3.76 -5.24
C LYS A 64 22.05 3.54 -4.44
N THR A 65 21.93 3.06 -3.20
CA THR A 65 23.08 2.82 -2.31
C THR A 65 23.90 1.63 -2.78
N PHE A 66 23.23 0.57 -3.25
CA PHE A 66 23.86 -0.68 -3.63
C PHE A 66 24.14 -0.80 -5.14
N HIS A 67 23.93 0.26 -5.93
CA HIS A 67 24.06 0.25 -7.39
C HIS A 67 23.32 -0.94 -8.02
N VAL A 68 22.13 -1.22 -7.51
CA VAL A 68 21.27 -2.25 -8.11
C VAL A 68 20.75 -1.64 -9.41
N GLU A 69 21.30 -2.11 -10.55
CA GLU A 69 20.72 -1.77 -11.84
C GLU A 69 19.32 -2.35 -11.89
N ARG A 70 18.34 -1.46 -11.93
CA ARG A 70 16.95 -1.82 -12.18
C ARG A 70 16.86 -2.40 -13.58
N THR A 71 16.67 -3.71 -13.68
CA THR A 71 16.27 -4.37 -14.92
C THR A 71 14.77 -4.12 -15.12
N ASP A 72 14.42 -2.86 -15.37
CA ASP A 72 13.06 -2.46 -15.73
C ASP A 72 12.80 -2.93 -17.18
N GLY A 73 12.49 -4.21 -17.37
CA GLY A 73 11.47 -4.67 -18.30
C GLY A 73 11.43 -4.23 -19.78
N GLU A 74 12.47 -3.64 -20.36
CA GLU A 74 12.68 -3.58 -21.82
C GLU A 74 14.14 -3.94 -22.10
N ASP A 75 14.34 -4.92 -22.98
CA ASP A 75 15.60 -5.61 -23.29
C ASP A 75 16.14 -6.56 -22.20
N ALA A 76 15.52 -7.73 -22.08
CA ALA A 76 16.23 -8.90 -21.58
C ALA A 76 17.23 -9.37 -22.66
N PRO A 77 18.56 -9.29 -22.46
CA PRO A 77 19.47 -10.10 -23.26
C PRO A 77 19.21 -11.56 -22.88
N GLN A 78 18.85 -12.38 -23.85
CA GLN A 78 18.79 -13.84 -23.68
C GLN A 78 20.20 -14.33 -23.35
N LEU A 79 20.54 -14.36 -22.06
CA LEU A 79 21.87 -14.78 -21.62
C LEU A 79 21.81 -16.05 -20.78
N PHE A 80 21.00 -17.03 -21.19
CA PHE A 80 21.23 -18.46 -20.91
C PHE A 80 20.50 -19.31 -21.94
N GLN A 81 21.02 -19.38 -23.17
CA GLN A 81 20.85 -20.56 -24.01
C GLN A 81 22.22 -20.94 -24.55
N LYS A 82 22.61 -22.17 -24.20
CA LYS A 82 23.78 -22.88 -24.69
C LYS A 82 23.50 -23.43 -26.09
#